data_AF-A0A8J6T1K0-F1
#
_entry.id   AF-A0A8J6T1K0-F1
#
_cell.length_a   1.000
_cell.length_b   1.000
_cell.length_c   1.000
_cell.angle_alpha   90.00
_cell.angle_beta   90.00
_cell.angle_gamma   90.00
#
_symmetry.space_group_name_H-M   'P 1'
#
loop_
_entity.id
_entity.type
_entity.pdbx_description
1 polymer ?
#
loop_
_entity_poly.entity_id
_entity_poly.type
_entity_poly.pdbx_seq_one_letter_code
_entity_poly.pdbx_strand_id
1 'polypeptide(L)'
;MIWKNTLNVVLKPFGKEARRQAGMTIIEILIVIALIGTIMTIIMTNVLQKSDEAKVDLARIAAAQLENALRLYKLNNNRYPTTEEGLQALLVAPPSAKNWRGPYTEADKLKDPWANDFTYESTSAKAFKITSPGQDGELGNADDVIYPADAAAPSTDAKK
;
A
#
# COMPACT_ATOMS: atom_id res chain seq x y z
N MET A 1 -46.98 -51.00 -64.32
CA MET A 1 -48.04 -50.06 -64.75
C MET A 1 -47.92 -48.83 -63.87
N ILE A 2 -47.21 -47.78 -64.32
CA ILE A 2 -47.73 -46.41 -64.56
C ILE A 2 -48.52 -45.93 -63.32
N TRP A 3 -48.11 -44.90 -62.57
CA TRP A 3 -48.33 -43.50 -62.95
C TRP A 3 -47.47 -42.53 -62.11
N LYS A 4 -46.84 -41.58 -62.82
CA LYS A 4 -46.28 -40.34 -62.28
C LYS A 4 -47.40 -39.48 -61.68
N ASN A 5 -47.14 -38.73 -60.61
CA ASN A 5 -47.61 -37.35 -60.58
C ASN A 5 -46.81 -36.45 -59.62
N THR A 6 -46.43 -35.31 -60.18
CA THR A 6 -45.68 -34.19 -59.59
C THR A 6 -46.58 -33.33 -58.71
N LEU A 7 -46.15 -33.01 -57.49
CA LEU A 7 -46.66 -31.86 -56.75
C LEU A 7 -45.52 -30.88 -56.54
N ASN A 8 -45.54 -29.82 -57.35
CA ASN A 8 -44.67 -28.67 -57.23
C ASN A 8 -45.16 -27.85 -56.03
N VAL A 9 -44.49 -27.97 -54.89
CA VAL A 9 -44.80 -27.16 -53.71
C VAL A 9 -44.16 -25.78 -53.91
N VAL A 10 -44.95 -24.82 -54.39
CA VAL A 10 -44.53 -23.41 -54.45
C VAL A 10 -44.46 -22.88 -53.02
N LEU A 11 -43.26 -22.88 -52.43
CA LEU A 11 -43.00 -22.20 -51.16
C LEU A 11 -43.00 -20.70 -51.40
N LYS A 12 -44.01 -20.02 -50.85
CA LYS A 12 -44.07 -18.56 -50.81
C LYS A 12 -43.02 -18.07 -49.81
N PRO A 13 -42.00 -17.28 -50.21
CA PRO A 13 -41.03 -16.78 -49.25
C PRO A 13 -41.70 -15.78 -48.31
N PHE A 14 -41.51 -15.96 -47.01
CA PHE A 14 -41.87 -14.96 -46.01
C PHE A 14 -41.11 -13.67 -46.33
N GLY A 15 -41.85 -12.58 -46.56
CA GLY A 15 -41.27 -11.28 -46.87
C GLY A 15 -40.28 -10.88 -45.79
N LYS A 16 -39.03 -10.57 -46.19
CA LYS A 16 -38.06 -9.93 -45.31
C LYS A 16 -38.53 -8.50 -45.10
N GLU A 17 -39.09 -8.19 -43.94
CA GLU A 17 -39.20 -6.79 -43.54
C GLU A 17 -37.78 -6.24 -43.40
N ALA A 18 -37.41 -5.35 -44.32
CA ALA A 18 -36.15 -4.63 -44.26
C ALA A 18 -36.20 -3.75 -43.01
N ARG A 19 -35.50 -4.17 -41.94
CA ARG A 19 -35.20 -3.31 -40.81
C ARG A 19 -34.53 -2.06 -41.36
N ARG A 20 -35.21 -0.92 -41.31
CA ARG A 20 -34.63 0.38 -41.65
C ARG A 20 -33.50 0.63 -40.65
N GLN A 21 -32.25 0.50 -41.11
CA GLN A 21 -31.12 1.02 -40.36
C GLN A 21 -31.26 2.54 -40.32
N ALA A 22 -31.73 3.06 -39.19
CA ALA A 22 -31.59 4.47 -38.88
C ALA A 22 -30.10 4.74 -38.63
N GLY A 23 -29.46 5.51 -39.51
CA GLY A 23 -28.09 5.97 -39.27
C GLY A 23 -28.06 6.87 -38.04
N MET A 24 -26.97 6.80 -37.27
CA MET A 24 -26.75 7.73 -36.16
C MET A 24 -26.69 9.16 -36.68
N THR A 25 -27.29 10.08 -35.93
CA THR A 25 -27.29 11.49 -36.30
C THR A 25 -25.98 12.16 -35.87
N ILE A 26 -25.56 13.21 -36.59
CA ILE A 26 -24.34 13.96 -36.24
C ILE A 26 -24.49 14.59 -34.85
N ILE A 27 -25.69 15.07 -34.50
CA ILE A 27 -25.95 15.71 -33.21
C ILE A 27 -25.75 14.74 -32.03
N GLU A 28 -26.02 13.45 -32.23
CA GLU A 28 -25.85 12.43 -31.20
C GLU A 28 -24.37 12.21 -30.87
N ILE A 29 -23.49 12.19 -31.89
CA ILE A 29 -22.04 12.10 -31.68
C ILE A 29 -21.50 13.41 -31.06
N LEU A 30 -22.05 14.57 -31.43
CA LEU A 30 -21.65 15.86 -30.85
C LEU A 30 -21.96 15.93 -29.35
N ILE A 31 -23.13 15.46 -28.92
CA ILE A 31 -23.51 15.43 -27.50
C ILE A 31 -22.60 14.48 -26.72
N VAL A 32 -22.27 13.30 -27.27
CA VAL A 32 -21.39 12.32 -26.61
C VAL A 32 -19.98 12.89 -26.40
N ILE A 33 -19.39 13.53 -27.41
CA ILE A 33 -18.06 14.13 -27.29
C ILE A 33 -18.08 15.30 -26.30
N ALA A 34 -19.16 16.09 -26.28
CA ALA A 34 -19.32 17.16 -25.30
C ALA A 34 -19.39 16.61 -23.86
N LEU A 35 -20.16 15.53 -23.62
CA LEU A 35 -20.27 14.89 -22.30
C LEU A 35 -18.97 14.22 -21.84
N ILE A 36 -18.24 13.57 -22.75
CA ILE A 36 -16.91 13.03 -22.42
C ILE A 36 -15.95 14.17 -22.09
N GLY A 37 -15.96 15.25 -22.88
CA GLY A 37 -15.14 16.43 -22.63
C GLY A 37 -15.40 17.08 -21.27
N THR A 38 -16.66 17.15 -20.81
CA THR A 38 -17.00 17.71 -19.49
C THR A 38 -16.65 16.78 -18.34
N ILE A 39 -16.82 15.46 -18.47
CA ILE A 39 -16.44 14.51 -17.41
C ILE A 39 -14.92 14.51 -17.21
N MET A 40 -14.15 14.61 -18.29
CA MET A 40 -12.69 14.61 -18.26
C MET A 40 -12.11 15.78 -17.43
N THR A 41 -12.81 16.91 -17.28
CA THR A 41 -12.32 18.04 -16.47
C THR A 41 -12.39 17.80 -14.97
N ILE A 42 -13.31 16.93 -14.51
CA ILE A 42 -13.60 16.70 -13.09
C ILE A 42 -12.70 15.59 -12.50
N ILE A 43 -11.97 14.84 -13.34
CA ILE A 43 -11.12 13.72 -12.88
C ILE A 43 -9.83 14.20 -12.17
N MET A 44 -9.62 15.51 -12.02
CA MET A 44 -8.53 16.05 -11.23
C MET A 44 -9.04 16.56 -9.89
N THR A 45 -8.65 15.85 -8.83
CA THR A 45 -8.05 16.37 -7.59
C THR A 45 -8.62 15.73 -6.32
N ASN A 46 -7.69 15.43 -5.39
CA ASN A 46 -7.87 14.97 -4.00
C ASN A 46 -7.61 13.48 -3.70
N VAL A 47 -6.75 12.80 -4.46
CA VAL A 47 -6.13 11.52 -4.02
C VAL A 47 -4.90 11.76 -3.13
N LEU A 48 -4.18 12.88 -3.32
CA LEU A 48 -2.88 13.08 -2.67
C LEU A 48 -2.97 13.31 -1.16
N GLN A 49 -3.83 14.21 -0.67
CA GLN A 49 -3.83 14.58 0.76
C GLN A 49 -4.38 13.50 1.70
N LYS A 50 -5.34 12.68 1.25
CA LYS A 50 -5.79 11.51 2.03
C LYS A 50 -4.76 10.39 2.07
N SER A 51 -3.77 10.41 1.18
CA SER A 51 -2.68 9.45 1.19
C SER A 51 -1.67 9.75 2.29
N ASP A 52 -1.48 11.01 2.68
CA ASP A 52 -0.37 11.38 3.57
C ASP A 52 -0.67 11.00 5.02
N GLU A 53 -1.87 11.28 5.54
CA GLU A 53 -2.30 10.82 6.88
C GLU A 53 -2.31 9.27 6.96
N ALA A 54 -2.81 8.60 5.91
CA ALA A 54 -2.79 7.15 5.83
C ALA A 54 -1.35 6.59 5.83
N LYS A 55 -0.40 7.27 5.18
CA LYS A 55 1.01 6.88 5.21
C LYS A 55 1.64 7.09 6.58
N VAL A 56 1.30 8.17 7.30
CA VAL A 56 1.75 8.36 8.70
C VAL A 56 1.28 7.20 9.58
N ASP A 57 0.03 6.77 9.43
CA ASP A 57 -0.50 5.62 10.17
C ASP A 57 0.18 4.30 9.77
N LEU A 58 0.44 4.10 8.47
CA LEU A 58 1.21 2.94 7.99
C LEU A 58 2.64 2.95 8.53
N ALA A 59 3.29 4.11 8.63
CA ALA A 59 4.63 4.23 9.21
C ALA A 59 4.62 3.82 10.68
N ARG A 60 3.60 4.25 11.45
CA ARG A 60 3.42 3.84 12.84
C ARG A 60 3.19 2.33 12.99
N ILE A 61 2.40 1.73 12.10
CA ILE A 61 2.16 0.28 12.07
C ILE A 61 3.46 -0.47 11.73
N ALA A 62 4.22 -0.01 10.74
CA ALA A 62 5.50 -0.59 10.37
C ALA A 62 6.50 -0.51 11.55
N ALA A 63 6.59 0.62 12.23
CA ALA A 63 7.41 0.77 13.43
C ALA A 63 6.97 -0.19 14.57
N ALA A 64 5.68 -0.42 14.76
CA ALA A 64 5.17 -1.41 15.70
C ALA A 64 5.53 -2.86 15.31
N GLN A 65 5.59 -3.18 14.01
CA GLN A 65 6.08 -4.48 13.54
C GLN A 65 7.58 -4.65 13.84
N LEU A 66 8.38 -3.60 13.64
CA LEU A 66 9.79 -3.58 14.00
C LEU A 66 10.01 -3.73 15.50
N GLU A 67 9.16 -3.11 16.34
CA GLU A 67 9.17 -3.36 17.79
C GLU A 67 9.01 -4.85 18.11
N ASN A 68 8.05 -5.54 17.47
CA ASN A 68 7.86 -6.97 17.71
C ASN A 68 9.12 -7.77 17.34
N ALA A 69 9.76 -7.45 16.22
CA ALA A 69 11.03 -8.05 15.83
C ALA A 69 12.16 -7.77 16.85
N LEU A 70 12.26 -6.53 17.36
CA LEU A 70 13.21 -6.15 18.41
C LEU A 70 12.95 -6.90 19.72
N ARG A 71 11.68 -7.10 20.10
CA ARG A 71 11.29 -7.88 21.29
C ARG A 71 11.71 -9.34 21.16
N LEU A 72 11.56 -9.93 19.97
CA LEU A 72 12.04 -11.29 19.68
C LEU A 72 13.58 -11.37 19.72
N TYR A 73 14.28 -10.38 19.15
CA TYR A 73 15.74 -10.28 19.25
C TYR A 73 16.17 -10.25 20.72
N LYS A 74 15.51 -9.44 21.54
CA LYS A 74 15.78 -9.34 22.99
C LYS A 74 15.49 -10.63 23.73
N LEU A 75 14.42 -11.35 23.39
CA LEU A 75 14.12 -12.63 23.99
C LEU A 75 15.27 -13.64 23.81
N ASN A 76 15.90 -13.64 22.63
CA ASN A 76 16.99 -14.57 22.34
C ASN A 76 18.35 -14.08 22.87
N ASN A 77 18.64 -12.78 22.76
CA ASN A 77 19.94 -12.20 23.10
C ASN A 77 20.00 -11.53 24.49
N ASN A 78 18.89 -11.53 25.24
CA ASN A 78 18.69 -10.83 26.52
C ASN A 78 18.91 -9.31 26.49
N ARG A 79 19.00 -8.70 25.30
CA ARG A 79 19.16 -7.25 25.10
C ARG A 79 18.61 -6.83 23.74
N TYR A 80 18.25 -5.57 23.59
CA TYR A 80 18.03 -4.99 22.27
C TYR A 80 19.37 -4.75 21.54
N PRO A 81 19.36 -4.58 20.21
CA PRO A 81 20.53 -4.14 19.47
C PRO A 81 21.04 -2.78 19.97
N THR A 82 22.34 -2.55 19.90
CA THR A 82 22.90 -1.22 20.17
C THR A 82 22.57 -0.26 19.03
N THR A 83 22.72 1.06 19.27
CA THR A 83 22.53 2.06 18.21
C THR A 83 23.48 1.84 17.03
N GLU A 84 24.71 1.36 17.29
CA GLU A 84 25.70 1.03 16.25
C GLU A 84 25.32 -0.22 15.44
N GLU A 85 24.70 -1.21 16.09
CA GLU A 85 24.18 -2.41 15.43
C GLU A 85 22.91 -2.10 14.61
N GLY A 86 22.10 -1.17 15.10
CA GLY A 86 20.91 -0.66 14.43
C GLY A 86 19.84 -1.72 14.15
N LEU A 87 18.92 -1.38 13.24
CA LEU A 87 17.90 -2.32 12.76
C LEU A 87 18.50 -3.44 11.89
N GLN A 88 19.72 -3.27 11.39
CA GLN A 88 20.40 -4.29 10.59
C GLN A 88 20.65 -5.59 11.38
N ALA A 89 20.77 -5.50 12.71
CA ALA A 89 20.86 -6.65 13.60
C ALA A 89 19.63 -7.58 13.56
N LEU A 90 18.50 -7.08 13.05
CA LEU A 90 17.30 -7.89 12.83
C LEU A 90 17.43 -8.78 11.59
N LEU A 91 18.22 -8.36 10.59
CA LEU A 91 18.43 -9.11 9.34
C LEU A 91 19.65 -10.02 9.42
N VAL A 92 20.76 -9.51 9.97
CA VAL A 92 22.06 -10.19 10.00
C VAL A 92 22.56 -10.25 11.43
N ALA A 93 23.11 -11.40 11.83
CA ALA A 93 23.68 -11.57 13.16
C ALA A 93 24.87 -10.64 13.39
N PRO A 94 24.82 -9.72 14.37
CA PRO A 94 26.00 -8.94 14.74
C PRO A 94 26.99 -9.81 15.52
N PRO A 95 28.31 -9.51 15.50
CA PRO A 95 29.33 -10.31 16.19
C PRO A 95 29.11 -10.47 17.70
N SER A 96 28.40 -9.51 18.30
CA SER A 96 28.08 -9.44 19.71
C SER A 96 26.87 -10.32 20.11
N ALA A 97 26.08 -10.83 19.15
CA ALA A 97 24.83 -11.56 19.40
C ALA A 97 25.09 -13.07 19.51
N LYS A 98 25.28 -13.55 20.75
CA LYS A 98 25.64 -14.94 21.04
C LYS A 98 24.54 -15.95 20.71
N ASN A 99 23.27 -15.56 20.77
CA ASN A 99 22.11 -16.44 20.63
C ASN A 99 21.19 -15.99 19.50
N TRP A 100 21.75 -15.40 18.44
CA TRP A 100 20.96 -14.92 17.32
C TRP A 100 20.25 -16.07 16.58
N ARG A 101 18.95 -15.94 16.37
CA ARG A 101 18.06 -16.93 15.72
C ARG A 101 17.23 -16.33 14.59
N GLY A 102 17.69 -15.20 14.05
CA GLY A 102 16.98 -14.49 13.00
C GLY A 102 17.09 -15.18 11.63
N PRO A 103 16.67 -14.49 10.55
CA PRO A 103 16.23 -13.09 10.54
C PRO A 103 14.92 -12.87 11.32
N TYR A 104 14.83 -11.74 12.02
CA TYR A 104 13.66 -11.37 12.85
C TYR A 104 12.65 -10.50 12.08
N THR A 105 13.04 -9.98 10.92
CA THR A 105 12.22 -9.19 10.02
C THR A 105 12.72 -9.39 8.58
N GLU A 106 11.98 -8.86 7.62
CA GLU A 106 12.36 -8.82 6.21
C GLU A 106 12.96 -7.45 5.84
N ALA A 107 13.80 -7.41 4.81
CA ALA A 107 14.51 -6.18 4.44
C ALA A 107 13.60 -5.06 3.95
N ASP A 108 12.46 -5.40 3.34
CA ASP A 108 11.43 -4.44 2.91
C ASP A 108 10.75 -3.75 4.11
N LYS A 109 10.70 -4.40 5.28
CA LYS A 109 10.09 -3.86 6.50
C LYS A 109 10.97 -2.85 7.24
N LEU A 110 12.23 -2.69 6.84
CA LEU A 110 13.12 -1.66 7.38
C LEU A 110 12.87 -0.28 6.77
N LYS A 111 11.99 -0.20 5.76
CA LYS A 111 11.63 1.04 5.08
C LYS A 111 10.25 1.51 5.48
N ASP A 112 10.09 2.82 5.50
CA ASP A 112 8.81 3.47 5.73
C ASP A 112 7.94 3.53 4.44
N PRO A 113 6.69 4.01 4.52
CA PRO A 113 5.79 4.11 3.37
C PRO A 113 6.26 5.08 2.26
N TRP A 114 7.25 5.92 2.54
CA TRP A 114 7.91 6.80 1.57
C TRP A 114 9.22 6.21 1.05
N ALA A 115 9.53 4.96 1.41
CA ALA A 115 10.75 4.21 1.07
C ALA A 115 12.04 4.72 1.73
N ASN A 116 11.92 5.58 2.75
CA ASN A 116 13.03 6.03 3.57
C ASN A 116 13.38 4.97 4.61
N ASP A 117 14.64 4.91 5.04
CA ASP A 117 15.08 3.95 6.06
C ASP A 117 14.67 4.43 7.46
N PHE A 118 14.14 3.51 8.28
CA PHE A 118 13.88 3.81 9.68
C PHE A 118 15.18 4.02 10.45
N THR A 119 15.21 5.06 11.29
CA THR A 119 16.31 5.29 12.22
C THR A 119 15.99 4.65 13.57
N TYR A 120 16.98 3.98 14.16
CA TYR A 120 16.85 3.34 15.47
C TYR A 120 17.85 3.90 16.46
N GLU A 121 17.38 4.23 17.65
CA GLU A 121 18.19 4.71 18.76
C GLU A 121 17.86 3.92 20.03
N SER A 122 18.89 3.29 20.62
CA SER A 122 18.75 2.59 21.90
C SER A 122 18.93 3.57 23.07
N THR A 123 17.84 4.11 23.61
CA THR A 123 17.87 5.05 24.74
C THR A 123 18.28 4.40 26.07
N SER A 124 17.92 3.12 26.27
CA SER A 124 18.35 2.35 27.45
C SER A 124 18.36 0.85 27.17
N ALA A 125 18.81 0.03 28.12
CA ALA A 125 18.75 -1.43 27.99
C ALA A 125 17.32 -1.99 27.81
N LYS A 126 16.29 -1.20 28.15
CA LYS A 126 14.88 -1.61 28.08
C LYS A 126 14.03 -0.75 27.14
N ALA A 127 14.55 0.37 26.64
CA ALA A 127 13.80 1.31 25.83
C ALA A 127 14.59 1.69 24.57
N PHE A 128 13.87 1.89 23.48
CA PHE A 128 14.41 2.30 22.20
C PHE A 128 13.43 3.26 21.54
N LYS A 129 13.92 3.97 20.53
CA LYS A 129 13.16 4.87 19.68
C LYS A 129 13.39 4.47 18.22
N ILE A 130 12.32 4.41 17.46
CA ILE A 130 12.30 4.24 16.01
C ILE A 130 11.75 5.54 15.42
N THR A 131 12.44 6.14 14.46
CA THR A 131 12.00 7.36 13.79
C THR A 131 11.91 7.13 12.29
N SER A 132 10.76 7.46 11.71
CA SER A 132 10.57 7.60 10.27
C SER A 132 10.91 9.02 9.86
N PRO A 133 11.76 9.25 8.84
CA PRO A 133 12.02 10.58 8.28
C PRO A 133 10.84 11.21 7.52
N GLY A 134 9.66 10.59 7.54
CA GLY A 134 8.46 11.16 6.94
C GLY A 134 8.54 11.29 5.42
N GLN A 135 7.86 12.31 4.90
CA GLN A 135 7.68 12.52 3.46
C GLN A 135 8.90 13.19 2.83
N ASP A 136 9.55 14.08 3.57
CA ASP A 136 10.70 14.83 3.08
C ASP A 136 12.00 14.01 3.10
N GLY A 137 12.05 12.93 3.89
CA GLY A 137 13.22 12.08 4.02
C GLY A 137 14.30 12.65 4.95
N GLU A 138 14.01 13.73 5.67
CA GLU A 138 14.94 14.46 6.52
C GLU A 138 14.51 14.41 8.00
N LEU A 139 15.38 13.87 8.85
CA LEU A 139 15.13 13.84 10.29
C LEU A 139 15.19 15.23 10.92
N GLY A 140 14.35 15.45 11.93
CA GLY A 140 14.29 16.67 12.73
C GLY A 140 13.18 17.63 12.34
N ASN A 141 12.34 17.25 11.37
CA ASN A 141 11.22 18.04 10.88
C ASN A 141 9.90 17.60 11.52
N ALA A 142 8.82 18.32 11.22
CA ALA A 142 7.51 18.11 11.85
C ALA A 142 6.75 16.89 11.31
N ASP A 143 7.19 16.32 10.20
CA ASP A 143 6.62 15.13 9.55
C ASP A 143 7.26 13.82 10.03
N ASP A 144 8.29 13.89 10.87
CA ASP A 144 8.91 12.73 11.51
C ASP A 144 7.88 11.91 12.30
N VAL A 145 7.85 10.61 12.06
CA VAL A 145 7.02 9.68 12.83
C VAL A 145 7.86 8.98 13.88
N ILE A 146 7.73 9.40 15.12
CA ILE A 146 8.47 8.83 16.27
C ILE A 146 7.64 7.72 16.93
N TYR A 147 8.29 6.58 17.16
CA TYR A 147 7.72 5.40 17.83
C TYR A 147 8.67 4.86 18.91
N PRO A 148 8.17 4.49 20.12
CA PRO A 148 6.81 4.72 20.57
C PRO A 148 6.58 6.22 20.83
N ALA A 149 5.33 6.68 20.67
CA ALA A 149 5.00 8.12 20.65
C ALA A 149 5.30 8.85 21.97
N ASP A 150 5.41 8.09 23.07
CA ASP A 150 5.78 8.55 24.41
C ASP A 150 7.30 8.61 24.63
N ALA A 151 8.14 8.14 23.70
CA ALA A 151 9.60 8.23 23.83
C ALA A 151 10.12 9.68 23.85
N ALA A 152 9.32 10.65 23.39
CA ALA A 152 9.61 12.08 23.53
C ALA A 152 9.22 12.66 24.91
N ALA A 153 8.50 11.91 25.74
CA ALA A 153 8.12 12.30 27.09
C ALA A 153 9.01 11.58 28.12
N PRO A 154 9.57 12.27 29.13
CA PRO A 154 10.28 11.62 30.22
C PRO A 154 9.33 10.62 30.90
N SER A 155 9.71 9.35 30.90
CA SER A 155 8.94 8.21 31.43
C SER A 155 8.42 8.46 32.84
N THR A 156 7.16 8.86 32.97
CA THR A 156 6.42 8.85 34.24
C THR A 156 5.84 7.46 34.51
N ASP A 157 6.69 6.45 34.56
CA ASP A 157 6.33 5.11 35.02
C ASP A 157 7.18 4.73 36.23
N ALA A 158 6.98 5.51 37.29
CA ALA A 158 7.30 5.14 38.67
C ALA A 158 5.98 5.03 39.43
N LYS A 159 5.25 3.92 39.25
CA LYS A 159 4.31 3.34 40.25
C LYS A 159 3.61 2.10 39.71
N LYS A 160 4.11 0.92 40.10
CA LYS A 160 3.30 -0.10 40.77
C LYS A 160 4.18 -1.14 41.45
#